data_AF-A0A8J3MWQ2-F1
#
_entry.id   AF-A0A8J3MWQ2-F1
#
_cell.length_a   1.000
_cell.length_b   1.000
_cell.length_c   1.000
_cell.angle_alpha   90.00
_cell.angle_beta   90.00
_cell.angle_gamma   90.00
#
_symmetry.space_group_name_H-M   'P 1'
#
loop_
_entity.id
_entity.type
_entity.pdbx_description
1 polymer ?
#
loop_
_entity_poly.entity_id
_entity_poly.type
_entity_poly.pdbx_seq_one_letter_code
_entity_poly.pdbx_strand_id
1 'polypeptide(L)'
;MILDPNLMALISTVVGGLLAITGGFLATSFSQRITEKAEKRKQTRERVEELYILSTQIKEWAKVQLLRACEVGEFTLQLKAPGWFFDAVKTEPDCPIEKMEMLVYLYLPSLIRPFETYHTRVLAIQHLETEMRNSVYSKHALEAHCNAALVRTTDIEERLAKDTNAVVEFIVQVLDNFEQSQQELRVALQQIAEKS
;
A
#
# COMPACT_ATOMS: atom_id res chain seq x y z
N MET A 1 6.62 66.27 -39.45
CA MET A 1 7.53 65.31 -40.11
C MET A 1 6.82 63.98 -40.13
N ILE A 2 6.22 63.62 -41.27
CA ILE A 2 5.42 62.39 -41.42
C ILE A 2 6.41 61.27 -41.71
N LEU A 3 6.45 60.24 -40.85
CA LEU A 3 7.28 59.05 -41.10
C LEU A 3 6.79 58.36 -42.38
N ASP A 4 7.73 57.91 -43.22
CA ASP A 4 7.43 57.20 -44.46
C ASP A 4 6.54 55.97 -44.17
N PRO A 5 5.37 55.81 -44.82
CA PRO A 5 4.46 54.71 -44.59
C PRO A 5 5.11 53.32 -44.77
N ASN A 6 6.12 53.23 -45.64
CA ASN A 6 6.88 51.98 -45.82
C ASN A 6 7.74 51.63 -44.60
N LEU A 7 8.30 52.64 -43.92
CA LEU A 7 9.09 52.47 -42.70
C LEU A 7 8.19 52.02 -41.53
N MET A 8 6.99 52.60 -41.42
CA MET A 8 5.96 52.20 -40.45
C MET A 8 5.52 50.74 -40.63
N ALA A 9 5.28 50.32 -41.87
CA ALA A 9 4.91 48.94 -42.17
C ALA A 9 6.02 47.94 -41.78
N LEU A 10 7.28 48.30 -42.04
CA LEU A 10 8.43 47.45 -41.73
C LEU A 10 8.63 47.31 -40.22
N ILE A 11 8.52 48.41 -39.46
CA ILE A 11 8.59 48.39 -37.99
C ILE A 11 7.44 47.55 -37.40
N SER A 12 6.21 47.75 -37.88
CA SER A 12 5.04 46.98 -37.42
C SER A 12 5.22 45.47 -37.65
N THR A 13 5.75 45.08 -38.81
CA THR A 13 6.00 43.67 -39.14
C THR A 13 7.09 43.05 -38.25
N VAL A 14 8.17 43.80 -37.98
CA VAL A 14 9.26 43.33 -37.09
C VAL A 14 8.77 43.18 -35.66
N VAL A 15 8.01 44.16 -35.16
CA VAL A 15 7.42 44.11 -33.81
C VAL A 15 6.39 42.98 -33.70
N GLY A 16 5.52 42.83 -34.69
CA GLY A 16 4.54 41.74 -34.76
C GLY A 16 5.22 40.37 -34.80
N GLY A 17 6.29 40.21 -35.57
CA GLY A 17 7.09 38.98 -35.61
C GLY A 17 7.76 38.66 -34.27
N LEU A 18 8.38 39.64 -33.62
CA LEU A 18 8.99 39.48 -32.29
C LEU A 18 7.96 39.12 -31.21
N LEU A 19 6.79 39.76 -31.24
CA LEU A 19 5.68 39.45 -30.33
C LEU A 19 5.09 38.06 -30.59
N ALA A 20 4.99 37.64 -31.86
CA ALA A 20 4.51 36.30 -32.20
C ALA A 20 5.49 35.22 -31.72
N ILE A 21 6.80 35.43 -31.87
CA ILE A 21 7.83 34.49 -31.39
C ILE A 21 7.83 34.40 -29.86
N THR A 22 7.86 35.54 -29.17
CA THR A 22 7.88 35.57 -27.70
C THR A 22 6.56 35.06 -27.11
N GLY A 23 5.42 35.45 -27.68
CA GLY A 23 4.10 34.94 -27.30
C GLY A 23 3.96 33.44 -27.54
N GLY A 24 4.44 32.93 -28.67
CA GLY A 24 4.46 31.50 -28.98
C GLY A 24 5.31 30.69 -27.99
N PHE A 25 6.51 31.19 -27.66
CA PHE A 25 7.41 30.52 -26.72
C PHE A 25 6.87 30.49 -25.28
N LEU A 26 6.27 31.59 -24.83
CA LEU A 26 5.64 31.66 -23.50
C LEU A 26 4.41 30.77 -23.43
N ALA A 27 3.53 30.80 -24.45
CA ALA A 27 2.32 29.98 -24.49
C ALA A 27 2.65 28.48 -24.50
N THR A 28 3.63 28.06 -25.31
CA THR A 28 4.08 26.67 -25.35
C THR A 28 4.72 26.23 -24.04
N SER A 29 5.59 27.05 -23.45
CA SER A 29 6.20 26.76 -22.14
C SER A 29 5.15 26.63 -21.02
N PHE A 30 4.13 27.49 -21.02
CA PHE A 30 3.05 27.44 -20.04
C PHE A 30 2.19 26.19 -20.24
N SER A 31 1.84 25.89 -21.49
CA SER A 31 1.07 24.69 -21.86
C SER A 31 1.80 23.42 -21.44
N GLN A 32 3.10 23.29 -21.76
CA GLN A 32 3.93 22.15 -21.36
C GLN A 32 3.95 21.95 -19.85
N ARG A 33 4.13 23.02 -19.06
CA ARG A 33 4.12 22.92 -17.59
C ARG A 33 2.77 22.47 -17.02
N ILE A 34 1.66 22.88 -17.63
CA ILE A 34 0.32 22.44 -17.22
C ILE A 34 0.13 20.95 -17.56
N THR A 35 0.51 20.55 -18.78
CA THR A 35 0.43 19.16 -19.23
C THR A 35 1.29 18.24 -18.37
N GLU A 36 2.54 18.61 -18.08
CA GLU A 36 3.44 17.84 -17.21
C GLU A 36 2.88 17.68 -15.79
N LYS A 37 2.28 18.75 -15.23
CA LYS A 37 1.63 18.66 -13.92
C LYS A 37 0.42 17.73 -13.96
N ALA A 38 -0.42 17.83 -14.98
CA ALA A 38 -1.58 16.96 -15.13
C ALA A 38 -1.17 15.48 -15.29
N GLU A 39 -0.13 15.21 -16.08
CA GLU A 39 0.39 13.85 -16.29
C GLU A 39 0.95 13.27 -15.01
N LYS A 40 1.74 14.05 -14.25
CA LYS A 40 2.25 13.62 -12.93
C LYS A 40 1.13 13.28 -11.96
N ARG A 41 0.08 14.10 -11.92
CA ARG A 41 -1.10 13.86 -11.05
C ARG A 41 -1.82 12.57 -11.43
N LYS A 42 -2.04 12.37 -12.73
CA LYS A 42 -2.66 11.16 -13.27
C LYS A 42 -1.82 9.94 -12.91
N GLN A 43 -0.51 9.98 -13.13
CA GLN A 43 0.40 8.90 -12.78
C GLN A 43 0.36 8.59 -11.28
N THR A 44 0.42 9.61 -10.40
CA THR A 44 0.33 9.40 -8.95
C THR A 44 -0.98 8.73 -8.57
N ARG A 45 -2.10 9.16 -9.16
CA ARG A 45 -3.42 8.56 -8.91
C ARG A 45 -3.48 7.10 -9.34
N GLU A 46 -2.99 6.78 -10.54
CA GLU A 46 -2.91 5.40 -11.04
C GLU A 46 -2.09 4.50 -10.08
N ARG A 47 -0.98 5.02 -9.53
CA ARG A 47 -0.17 4.27 -8.55
C ARG A 47 -0.87 4.09 -7.21
N VAL A 48 -1.60 5.10 -6.74
CA VAL A 48 -2.41 4.98 -5.51
C VAL A 48 -3.51 3.93 -5.72
N GLU A 49 -4.21 3.95 -6.86
CA GLU A 49 -5.24 2.96 -7.19
C GLU A 49 -4.66 1.54 -7.26
N GLU A 50 -3.49 1.37 -7.88
CA GLU A 50 -2.78 0.09 -7.93
C GLU A 50 -2.39 -0.40 -6.52
N LEU A 51 -1.86 0.47 -5.65
CA LEU A 51 -1.54 0.11 -4.26
C LEU A 51 -2.77 -0.29 -3.45
N TYR A 52 -3.92 0.35 -3.68
CA TYR A 52 -5.18 -0.04 -3.05
C TYR A 52 -5.61 -1.46 -3.44
N ILE A 53 -5.51 -1.79 -4.73
CA ILE A 53 -5.81 -3.13 -5.25
C ILE A 53 -4.87 -4.17 -4.62
N LEU A 54 -3.56 -3.89 -4.61
CA LEU A 54 -2.56 -4.78 -4.01
C LEU A 54 -2.80 -4.99 -2.50
N SER A 55 -3.10 -3.92 -1.76
CA SER A 55 -3.42 -4.03 -0.32
C SER A 55 -4.63 -4.94 -0.06
N THR A 56 -5.59 -4.95 -0.99
CA THR A 56 -6.79 -5.78 -0.89
C THR A 56 -6.48 -7.24 -1.22
N GLN A 57 -5.66 -7.49 -2.25
CA GLN A 57 -5.17 -8.83 -2.57
C GLN A 57 -4.37 -9.43 -1.40
N ILE A 58 -3.51 -8.64 -0.75
CA ILE A 58 -2.75 -9.08 0.43
C ILE A 58 -3.70 -9.37 1.60
N LYS A 59 -4.78 -8.60 1.78
CA LYS A 59 -5.81 -8.92 2.80
C LYS A 59 -6.47 -10.26 2.53
N GLU A 60 -6.88 -10.54 1.29
CA GLU A 60 -7.46 -11.85 0.94
C GLU A 60 -6.43 -12.99 1.11
N TRP A 61 -5.17 -12.75 0.76
CA TRP A 61 -4.09 -13.70 1.02
C TRP A 61 -3.88 -13.98 2.51
N ALA A 62 -3.83 -12.94 3.33
CA ALA A 62 -3.67 -13.07 4.77
C ALA A 62 -4.81 -13.90 5.40
N LYS A 63 -6.06 -13.72 4.92
CA LYS A 63 -7.19 -14.58 5.33
C LYS A 63 -6.91 -16.05 5.07
N VAL A 64 -6.55 -16.39 3.84
CA VAL A 64 -6.33 -17.79 3.44
C VAL A 64 -5.22 -18.42 4.27
N GLN A 65 -4.11 -17.71 4.49
CA GLN A 65 -3.00 -18.27 5.27
C GLN A 65 -3.36 -18.45 6.73
N LEU A 66 -4.06 -17.49 7.33
CA LEU A 66 -4.52 -17.60 8.71
C LEU A 66 -5.64 -18.64 8.88
N LEU A 67 -6.55 -18.80 7.92
CA LEU A 67 -7.53 -19.89 7.95
C LEU A 67 -6.86 -21.26 7.90
N ARG A 68 -5.80 -21.42 7.09
CA ARG A 68 -5.00 -22.66 7.05
C ARG A 68 -4.21 -22.91 8.32
N ALA A 69 -3.71 -21.84 8.95
CA ALA A 69 -3.13 -21.92 10.29
C ALA A 69 -4.10 -22.49 11.33
N CYS A 70 -5.39 -22.22 11.12
CA CYS A 70 -6.48 -22.51 12.03
C CYS A 70 -7.18 -23.85 11.75
N GLU A 71 -6.52 -24.92 11.33
CA GLU A 71 -7.14 -26.27 11.29
C GLU A 71 -7.82 -26.68 12.63
N VAL A 72 -7.56 -25.90 13.69
CA VAL A 72 -8.20 -25.92 15.01
C VAL A 72 -9.56 -25.18 15.02
N GLY A 73 -10.64 -25.90 14.71
CA GLY A 73 -12.02 -25.61 15.17
C GLY A 73 -12.66 -24.31 14.69
N GLU A 74 -13.14 -24.29 13.43
CA GLU A 74 -13.85 -23.17 12.77
C GLU A 74 -14.89 -22.44 13.65
N PHE A 75 -15.58 -23.16 14.54
CA PHE A 75 -16.72 -22.64 15.29
C PHE A 75 -16.36 -21.51 16.28
N THR A 76 -15.24 -21.63 17.01
CA THR A 76 -14.83 -20.62 18.02
C THR A 76 -14.22 -19.38 17.35
N LEU A 77 -13.55 -19.59 16.22
CA LEU A 77 -12.99 -18.52 15.38
C LEU A 77 -14.09 -17.68 14.72
N GLN A 78 -15.19 -18.29 14.28
CA GLN A 78 -16.36 -17.58 13.72
C GLN A 78 -17.00 -16.58 14.67
N LEU A 79 -16.92 -16.82 15.99
CA LEU A 79 -17.51 -15.96 17.02
C LEU A 79 -16.64 -14.73 17.36
N LYS A 80 -15.31 -14.83 17.18
CA LYS A 80 -14.36 -13.81 17.63
C LYS A 80 -13.66 -13.06 16.49
N ALA A 81 -13.56 -13.65 15.30
CA ALA A 81 -12.88 -13.02 14.17
C ALA A 81 -13.81 -12.02 13.44
N PRO A 82 -13.24 -11.02 12.76
CA PRO A 82 -14.02 -10.08 11.95
C PRO A 82 -14.85 -10.82 10.89
N GLY A 83 -16.08 -10.36 10.62
CA GLY A 83 -17.01 -11.04 9.69
C GLY A 83 -16.47 -11.23 8.26
N TRP A 84 -15.52 -10.40 7.82
CA TRP A 84 -14.86 -10.52 6.51
C TRP A 84 -13.89 -11.70 6.41
N PHE A 85 -13.50 -12.32 7.52
CA PHE A 85 -12.47 -13.35 7.59
C PHE A 85 -12.91 -14.68 6.94
N PHE A 86 -14.20 -14.98 6.94
CA PHE A 86 -14.76 -16.24 6.40
C PHE A 86 -15.38 -16.11 5.01
N ASP A 87 -15.21 -14.96 4.33
CA ASP A 87 -15.69 -14.81 2.96
C ASP A 87 -15.01 -15.86 2.06
N ALA A 88 -15.80 -16.61 1.29
CA ALA A 88 -15.32 -17.78 0.56
C ALA A 88 -14.26 -17.42 -0.48
N VAL A 89 -13.01 -17.82 -0.23
CA VAL A 89 -11.89 -17.62 -1.16
C VAL A 89 -11.84 -18.76 -2.18
N LYS A 90 -12.18 -18.46 -3.44
CA LYS A 90 -12.30 -19.45 -4.52
C LYS A 90 -10.97 -19.97 -5.06
N THR A 91 -9.88 -19.25 -4.83
CA THR A 91 -8.55 -19.51 -5.40
C THR A 91 -7.49 -19.08 -4.41
N GLU A 92 -6.42 -19.86 -4.25
CA GLU A 92 -5.26 -19.46 -3.44
C GLU A 92 -4.62 -18.21 -4.05
N PRO A 93 -4.74 -17.04 -3.40
CA PRO A 93 -4.17 -15.81 -3.96
C PRO A 93 -2.66 -15.83 -3.73
N ASP A 94 -1.89 -15.28 -4.66
CA ASP A 94 -0.48 -14.96 -4.41
C ASP A 94 -0.37 -13.74 -3.50
N CYS A 95 0.75 -13.59 -2.77
CA CYS A 95 1.03 -12.39 -1.97
C CYS A 95 1.85 -11.38 -2.79
N PRO A 96 1.26 -10.29 -3.30
CA PRO A 96 1.98 -9.35 -4.17
C PRO A 96 2.73 -8.27 -3.37
N ILE A 97 3.28 -8.62 -2.19
CA ILE A 97 3.91 -7.67 -1.28
C ILE A 97 5.18 -7.03 -1.88
N GLU A 98 5.99 -7.79 -2.61
CA GLU A 98 7.20 -7.33 -3.29
C GLU A 98 6.88 -6.32 -4.40
N LYS A 99 5.79 -6.57 -5.15
CA LYS A 99 5.29 -5.61 -6.14
C LYS A 99 4.86 -4.31 -5.46
N MET A 100 4.17 -4.42 -4.32
CA MET A 100 3.73 -3.26 -3.55
C MET A 100 4.93 -2.45 -3.03
N GLU A 101 5.96 -3.13 -2.51
CA GLU A 101 7.23 -2.54 -2.07
C GLU A 101 7.90 -1.75 -3.20
N MET A 102 8.07 -2.37 -4.37
CA MET A 102 8.66 -1.73 -5.54
C MET A 102 7.90 -0.44 -5.93
N LEU A 103 6.56 -0.48 -5.91
CA LEU A 103 5.75 0.70 -6.25
C LEU A 103 5.91 1.84 -5.23
N VAL A 104 5.98 1.51 -3.94
CA VAL A 104 6.20 2.49 -2.87
C VAL A 104 7.56 3.16 -3.03
N TYR A 105 8.64 2.40 -3.20
CA TYR A 105 9.98 2.96 -3.30
C TYR A 105 10.21 3.79 -4.57
N LEU A 106 9.66 3.36 -5.71
CA LEU A 106 9.89 4.03 -6.99
C LEU A 106 8.98 5.24 -7.21
N TYR A 107 7.72 5.17 -6.79
CA TYR A 107 6.71 6.17 -7.19
C TYR A 107 6.14 6.97 -6.03
N LEU A 108 6.13 6.42 -4.81
CA LEU A 108 5.45 7.01 -3.65
C LEU A 108 6.32 6.96 -2.38
N PRO A 109 7.52 7.56 -2.38
CA PRO A 109 8.46 7.46 -1.25
C PRO A 109 7.91 8.05 0.06
N SER A 110 6.89 8.91 0.01
CA SER A 110 6.17 9.39 1.20
C SER A 110 5.45 8.28 1.96
N LEU A 111 5.22 7.12 1.34
CA LEU A 111 4.58 5.96 1.95
C LEU A 111 5.57 4.97 2.59
N ILE A 112 6.89 5.19 2.50
CA ILE A 112 7.88 4.21 3.02
C ILE A 112 7.60 3.87 4.49
N ARG A 113 7.44 4.88 5.36
CA ARG A 113 7.20 4.65 6.80
C ARG A 113 5.89 3.88 7.10
N PRO A 114 4.70 4.30 6.62
CA PRO A 114 3.48 3.53 6.86
C PRO A 114 3.53 2.15 6.18
N PHE A 115 4.24 2.02 5.06
CA PHE A 115 4.43 0.75 4.38
C PHE A 115 5.33 -0.22 5.16
N GLU A 116 6.42 0.23 5.78
CA GLU A 116 7.33 -0.63 6.57
C GLU A 116 6.59 -1.39 7.68
N THR A 117 5.70 -0.71 8.41
CA THR A 117 4.87 -1.34 9.44
C THR A 117 3.97 -2.41 8.82
N TYR A 118 3.26 -2.07 7.74
CA TYR A 118 2.39 -3.00 7.03
C TYR A 118 3.16 -4.20 6.48
N HIS A 119 4.29 -3.95 5.82
CA HIS A 119 5.20 -4.95 5.26
C HIS A 119 5.66 -5.95 6.32
N THR A 120 6.10 -5.45 7.48
CA THR A 120 6.52 -6.29 8.62
C THR A 120 5.39 -7.21 9.08
N ARG A 121 4.13 -6.73 9.09
CA ARG A 121 2.97 -7.58 9.44
C ARG A 121 2.69 -8.65 8.40
N VAL A 122 2.82 -8.32 7.11
CA VAL A 122 2.65 -9.29 6.02
C VAL A 122 3.72 -10.38 6.09
N LEU A 123 4.99 -10.01 6.30
CA LEU A 123 6.07 -10.96 6.51
C LEU A 123 5.84 -11.84 7.74
N ALA A 124 5.32 -11.28 8.85
CA ALA A 124 5.00 -12.07 10.03
C ALA A 124 3.96 -13.17 9.74
N ILE A 125 2.96 -12.88 8.89
CA ILE A 125 1.97 -13.87 8.45
C ILE A 125 2.60 -14.92 7.52
N GLN A 126 3.52 -14.51 6.62
CA GLN A 126 4.26 -15.45 5.76
C GLN A 126 5.12 -16.42 6.58
N HIS A 127 5.84 -15.88 7.57
CA HIS A 127 6.65 -16.68 8.47
C HIS A 127 5.80 -17.63 9.32
N LEU A 128 4.68 -17.15 9.85
CA LEU A 128 3.74 -18.00 10.60
C LEU A 128 3.35 -19.23 9.76
N GLU A 129 2.94 -19.02 8.51
CA GLU A 129 2.55 -20.09 7.58
C GLU A 129 3.68 -21.08 7.30
N THR A 130 4.88 -20.58 7.03
CA THR A 130 6.07 -21.41 6.75
C THR A 130 6.48 -22.22 7.99
N GLU A 131 6.41 -21.64 9.18
CA GLU A 131 6.80 -22.32 10.43
C GLU A 131 5.77 -23.34 10.91
N MET A 132 4.48 -23.04 10.79
CA MET A 132 3.43 -24.00 11.12
C MET A 132 3.45 -25.21 10.18
N ARG A 133 3.78 -25.03 8.88
CA ARG A 133 4.02 -26.16 7.97
C ARG A 133 5.21 -27.03 8.39
N ASN A 134 6.22 -26.43 9.02
CA ASN A 134 7.50 -27.10 9.30
C ASN A 134 7.63 -27.64 10.74
N SER A 135 6.57 -27.57 11.56
CA SER A 135 6.31 -28.24 12.85
C SER A 135 7.38 -28.24 13.96
N VAL A 136 8.56 -27.63 13.77
CA VAL A 136 9.70 -27.73 14.69
C VAL A 136 10.12 -26.38 15.30
N TYR A 137 9.60 -25.24 14.84
CA TYR A 137 10.11 -23.90 15.21
C TYR A 137 9.07 -22.83 15.56
N SER A 138 7.87 -23.20 15.99
CA SER A 138 6.72 -22.29 16.13
C SER A 138 6.85 -21.20 17.21
N LYS A 139 7.89 -21.16 18.05
CA LYS A 139 7.96 -20.20 19.15
C LYS A 139 8.86 -19.00 18.87
N HIS A 140 10.05 -19.23 18.31
CA HIS A 140 11.10 -18.21 18.26
C HIS A 140 10.92 -17.17 17.14
N ALA A 141 10.33 -17.48 15.98
CA ALA A 141 10.04 -16.43 15.00
C ALA A 141 8.73 -15.68 15.28
N LEU A 142 7.78 -16.33 15.96
CA LEU A 142 6.64 -15.65 16.58
C LEU A 142 7.12 -14.58 17.60
N GLU A 143 8.15 -14.92 18.39
CA GLU A 143 8.85 -14.05 19.35
C GLU A 143 9.55 -12.85 18.71
N ALA A 144 10.03 -12.99 17.47
CA ALA A 144 10.83 -11.98 16.77
C ALA A 144 9.99 -10.93 16.03
N HIS A 145 8.77 -11.27 15.60
CA HIS A 145 7.97 -10.44 14.68
C HIS A 145 6.69 -9.84 15.30
N CYS A 146 6.25 -10.38 16.44
CA CYS A 146 5.22 -9.78 17.28
C CYS A 146 5.86 -9.11 18.51
N ASN A 147 5.20 -8.09 19.04
CA ASN A 147 5.70 -7.28 20.16
C ASN A 147 6.22 -8.20 21.29
N ALA A 148 7.51 -8.13 21.63
CA ALA A 148 8.21 -9.12 22.47
C ALA A 148 7.56 -9.38 23.85
N ALA A 149 6.69 -8.48 24.31
CA ALA A 149 5.90 -8.66 25.52
C ALA A 149 4.84 -9.79 25.43
N LEU A 150 4.35 -10.11 24.23
CA LEU A 150 3.28 -11.10 24.03
C LEU A 150 3.78 -12.54 23.96
N VAL A 151 5.04 -12.74 23.59
CA VAL A 151 5.61 -14.08 23.35
C VAL A 151 6.59 -14.51 24.46
N ARG A 152 6.96 -13.58 25.35
CA ARG A 152 7.82 -13.85 26.53
C ARG A 152 7.21 -14.73 27.62
N THR A 153 5.95 -15.12 27.51
CA THR A 153 5.42 -16.13 28.43
C THR A 153 5.86 -17.50 27.94
N THR A 154 6.60 -18.20 28.79
CA THR A 154 7.10 -19.59 28.64
C THR A 154 6.00 -20.63 28.39
N ASP A 155 4.76 -20.20 28.15
CA ASP A 155 3.50 -20.88 28.31
C ASP A 155 2.73 -20.99 26.97
N ILE A 156 3.22 -20.41 25.88
CA ILE A 156 2.49 -20.41 24.59
C ILE A 156 2.40 -21.81 23.99
N GLU A 157 3.45 -22.62 24.01
CA GLU A 157 3.39 -24.02 23.54
C GLU A 157 2.52 -24.90 24.45
N GLU A 158 2.57 -24.68 25.78
CA GLU A 158 1.73 -25.42 26.73
C GLU A 158 0.25 -25.01 26.64
N ARG A 159 -0.04 -23.73 26.36
CA ARG A 159 -1.39 -23.21 26.10
C ARG A 159 -1.88 -23.53 24.69
N LEU A 160 -1.04 -23.51 23.66
CA LEU A 160 -1.37 -24.00 22.30
C LEU A 160 -1.73 -25.49 22.33
N ALA A 161 -1.03 -26.28 23.16
CA ALA A 161 -1.28 -27.71 23.32
C ALA A 161 -2.50 -28.03 24.20
N LYS A 162 -2.96 -27.11 25.08
CA LYS A 162 -4.04 -27.37 26.06
C LYS A 162 -5.29 -26.48 25.91
N ASP A 163 -5.23 -25.36 25.20
CA ASP A 163 -6.27 -24.34 25.20
C ASP A 163 -6.48 -23.68 23.83
N THR A 164 -7.42 -24.24 23.06
CA THR A 164 -7.90 -23.70 21.78
C THR A 164 -8.27 -22.21 21.85
N ASN A 165 -8.70 -21.69 23.01
CA ASN A 165 -9.07 -20.28 23.13
C ASN A 165 -7.87 -19.34 23.06
N ALA A 166 -6.70 -19.74 23.58
CA ALA A 166 -5.48 -18.94 23.54
C ALA A 166 -4.97 -18.77 22.11
N VAL A 167 -5.08 -19.83 21.29
CA VAL A 167 -4.73 -19.81 19.86
C VAL A 167 -5.65 -18.86 19.09
N VAL A 168 -6.96 -18.96 19.33
CA VAL A 168 -7.96 -18.09 18.71
C VAL A 168 -7.72 -16.63 19.09
N GLU A 169 -7.46 -16.33 20.36
CA GLU A 169 -7.17 -14.96 20.82
C GLU A 169 -5.92 -14.37 20.19
N PHE A 170 -4.86 -15.17 20.06
CA PHE A 170 -3.64 -14.77 19.38
C PHE A 170 -3.91 -14.41 17.91
N ILE A 171 -4.68 -15.23 17.19
CA ILE A 171 -4.98 -15.03 15.77
C ILE A 171 -5.86 -13.80 15.55
N VAL A 172 -6.85 -13.59 16.41
CA VAL A 172 -7.66 -12.37 16.42
C VAL A 172 -6.76 -11.14 16.61
N GLN A 173 -5.79 -11.20 17.51
CA GLN A 173 -4.86 -10.09 17.71
C GLN A 173 -3.95 -9.83 16.50
N VAL A 174 -3.49 -10.88 15.81
CA VAL A 174 -2.72 -10.72 14.56
C VAL A 174 -3.59 -10.07 13.48
N LEU A 175 -4.85 -10.48 13.36
CA LEU A 175 -5.82 -9.90 12.42
C LEU A 175 -6.08 -8.42 12.72
N ASP A 176 -6.32 -8.07 13.98
CA ASP A 176 -6.57 -6.68 14.40
C ASP A 176 -5.35 -5.79 14.10
N ASN A 177 -4.14 -6.25 14.41
CA ASN A 177 -2.91 -5.52 14.12
C ASN A 177 -2.67 -5.36 12.61
N PHE A 178 -2.95 -6.40 11.82
CA PHE A 178 -2.87 -6.34 10.36
C PHE A 178 -3.88 -5.33 9.81
N GLU A 179 -5.14 -5.40 10.25
CA GLU A 179 -6.21 -4.49 9.82
C GLU A 179 -5.90 -3.04 10.19
N GLN A 180 -5.39 -2.79 11.39
CA GLN A 180 -4.94 -1.46 11.81
C GLN A 180 -3.84 -0.93 10.88
N SER A 181 -2.79 -1.72 10.63
CA SER A 181 -1.69 -1.30 9.75
C SER A 181 -2.13 -1.07 8.30
N GLN A 182 -3.09 -1.87 7.81
CA GLN A 182 -3.70 -1.69 6.50
C GLN A 182 -4.51 -0.40 6.45
N GLN A 183 -5.27 -0.10 7.51
CA GLN A 183 -6.07 1.12 7.58
C GLN A 183 -5.18 2.37 7.64
N GLU A 184 -4.09 2.34 8.41
CA GLU A 184 -3.10 3.41 8.43
C GLU A 184 -2.50 3.67 7.05
N LEU A 185 -2.15 2.60 6.32
CA LEU A 185 -1.67 2.68 4.95
C LEU A 185 -2.71 3.26 3.99
N ARG A 186 -3.98 2.85 4.12
CA ARG A 186 -5.10 3.40 3.32
C ARG A 186 -5.34 4.88 3.60
N VAL A 187 -5.28 5.30 4.86
CA VAL A 187 -5.38 6.73 5.22
C VAL A 187 -4.24 7.52 4.60
N ALA A 188 -3.01 7.01 4.64
CA ALA A 188 -1.86 7.66 4.01
C ALA A 188 -2.01 7.75 2.48
N LEU A 189 -2.50 6.68 1.83
CA LEU A 189 -2.81 6.66 0.40
C LEU A 189 -3.87 7.70 0.02
N GLN A 190 -4.94 7.80 0.80
CA GLN A 190 -6.01 8.78 0.58
C GLN A 190 -5.48 10.22 0.70
N GLN A 191 -4.66 10.51 1.70
CA GLN A 191 -4.04 11.83 1.87
C GLN A 191 -3.14 12.21 0.68
N ILE A 192 -2.49 11.24 0.03
CA ILE A 192 -1.71 11.47 -1.18
C ILE A 192 -2.62 11.73 -2.37
N ALA A 193 -3.69 10.94 -2.53
CA ALA A 193 -4.67 11.13 -3.59
C ALA A 193 -5.34 12.52 -3.52
N GLU A 194 -5.65 13.01 -2.32
CA GLU A 194 -6.26 14.34 -2.11
C GLU A 194 -5.30 15.50 -2.44
N LYS A 195 -3.99 15.28 -2.31
CA LYS A 195 -2.93 16.28 -2.60
C LYS A 195 -2.47 16.27 -4.06
N SER A 196 -2.79 15.22 -4.81
CA SER A 196 -2.36 15.00 -6.19
C SER A 196 -3.29 15.75 -7.14
#